data_AF-A0A7S2DLT2-F1
#
_entry.id   AF-A0A7S2DLT2-F1
#
_cell.length_a   1.000
_cell.length_b   1.000
_cell.length_c   1.000
_cell.angle_alpha   90.00
_cell.angle_beta   90.00
_cell.angle_gamma   90.00
#
_symmetry.space_group_name_H-M   'P 1'
#
loop_
_entity.id
_entity.type
_entity.pdbx_description
1 polymer ?
#
loop_
_entity_poly.entity_id
_entity_poly.type
_entity_poly.pdbx_seq_one_letter_code
_entity_poly.pdbx_strand_id
1 'polypeptide(L)'
;NKHRQLMKPGFSCGPPSAWQDVTLLLLAVALLPFAQCFAPTTTAPWAILSPTAATARLAGARATAPGGDDIISRAQLFLDEATGFYSELKPEFLADDFVFRGGVVGPLNKADYVDTMEKLGVYRAFNLEPNAFGFTVDPSDPLTVRFFVRNRGCHVGKWQPWGALPPLPLEPDPERSAVVGPTEAAMVTFEPETLQVRFFTTGNVVKFGDGPSGVNTGGLGAVLGLFHAIGIGDVGNLALDANVRGLSNWAANNVGALKIPRTKSENAPAWWTEG
;
A
#
# COMPACT_ATOMS: atom_id res chain seq x y z
N ASN A 1 -9.09 22.50 -17.02
CA ASN A 1 -10.40 22.08 -16.47
C ASN A 1 -10.96 20.87 -17.22
N LYS A 2 -10.18 19.77 -17.30
CA LYS A 2 -10.56 18.48 -17.96
C LYS A 2 -9.75 17.32 -17.34
N HIS A 3 -9.98 17.00 -16.07
CA HIS A 3 -9.62 15.69 -15.51
C HIS A 3 -10.67 15.33 -14.46
N ARG A 4 -11.89 15.05 -14.94
CA ARG A 4 -12.86 14.28 -14.17
C ARG A 4 -12.65 12.84 -14.61
N GLN A 5 -11.71 12.14 -13.96
CA GLN A 5 -11.69 10.67 -14.04
C GLN A 5 -13.02 10.21 -13.44
N LEU A 6 -13.96 9.88 -14.31
CA LEU A 6 -15.21 9.25 -13.95
C LEU A 6 -14.84 7.87 -13.40
N MET A 7 -15.09 7.66 -12.09
CA MET A 7 -15.07 6.33 -11.50
C MET A 7 -15.96 5.42 -12.35
N LYS A 8 -15.44 4.29 -12.84
CA LYS A 8 -16.24 3.32 -13.59
C LYS A 8 -17.39 2.83 -12.69
N PRO A 9 -18.67 3.05 -13.04
CA PRO A 9 -19.78 2.40 -12.35
C PRO A 9 -19.80 0.91 -12.74
N GLY A 10 -19.94 0.02 -11.76
CA GLY A 10 -20.19 -1.41 -12.02
C GLY A 10 -19.07 -2.38 -11.64
N PHE A 11 -18.17 -2.04 -10.72
CA PHE A 11 -17.25 -3.05 -10.17
C PHE A 11 -18.02 -4.08 -9.35
N SER A 12 -18.06 -5.29 -9.86
CA SER A 12 -18.56 -6.49 -9.20
C SER A 12 -17.47 -7.54 -9.30
N CYS A 13 -17.05 -8.11 -8.18
CA CYS A 13 -16.32 -9.37 -8.22
C CYS A 13 -17.34 -10.43 -8.64
N GLY A 14 -17.41 -10.70 -9.95
CA GLY A 14 -18.27 -11.75 -10.48
C GLY A 14 -17.97 -13.08 -9.76
N PRO A 15 -18.96 -13.97 -9.60
CA PRO A 15 -18.72 -15.27 -9.00
C PRO A 15 -17.60 -15.99 -9.78
N PRO A 16 -16.61 -16.61 -9.11
CA PRO A 16 -15.65 -17.45 -9.80
C PRO A 16 -16.39 -18.55 -10.56
N SER A 17 -16.03 -18.78 -11.82
CA SER A 17 -16.69 -19.77 -12.66
C SER A 17 -16.49 -21.18 -12.08
N ALA A 18 -17.60 -21.75 -11.61
CA ALA A 18 -17.89 -23.16 -11.36
C ALA A 18 -17.05 -23.88 -10.29
N TRP A 19 -17.63 -24.07 -9.08
CA TRP A 19 -17.58 -25.34 -8.32
C TRP A 19 -18.82 -25.45 -7.41
N GLN A 20 -19.53 -26.59 -7.51
CA GLN A 20 -20.66 -26.99 -6.69
C GLN A 20 -20.19 -27.59 -5.35
N ASP A 21 -21.02 -27.41 -4.33
CA ASP A 21 -21.21 -28.23 -3.13
C ASP A 21 -19.99 -28.60 -2.27
N VAL A 22 -19.85 -27.95 -1.11
CA VAL A 22 -19.62 -28.66 0.16
C VAL A 22 -20.32 -27.93 1.31
N THR A 23 -21.32 -28.59 1.89
CA THR A 23 -21.92 -28.28 3.19
C THR A 23 -20.95 -28.62 4.32
N LEU A 24 -20.77 -27.75 5.33
CA LEU A 24 -20.58 -28.20 6.71
C LEU A 24 -20.79 -27.11 7.77
N LEU A 25 -21.51 -27.54 8.80
CA LEU A 25 -21.83 -26.92 10.09
C LEU A 25 -20.61 -26.27 10.79
N LEU A 26 -20.86 -25.22 11.60
CA LEU A 26 -20.75 -25.29 13.07
C LEU A 26 -21.23 -24.02 13.80
N LEU A 27 -22.20 -24.26 14.69
CA LEU A 27 -22.38 -23.78 16.08
C LEU A 27 -22.36 -22.28 16.46
N ALA A 28 -23.46 -21.92 17.12
CA ALA A 28 -23.79 -20.65 17.76
C ALA A 28 -23.02 -20.39 19.08
N VAL A 29 -22.75 -19.11 19.38
CA VAL A 29 -22.62 -18.60 20.75
C VAL A 29 -23.17 -17.15 20.86
N ALA A 30 -24.24 -17.06 21.66
CA ALA A 30 -24.72 -16.00 22.56
C ALA A 30 -24.89 -14.52 22.12
N LEU A 31 -26.11 -14.05 22.42
CA LEU A 31 -26.64 -12.68 22.35
C LEU A 31 -26.42 -11.88 23.66
N LEU A 32 -26.55 -10.55 23.51
CA LEU A 32 -26.98 -9.48 24.45
C LEU A 32 -25.89 -8.63 25.16
N PRO A 33 -26.20 -7.36 25.56
CA PRO A 33 -27.06 -6.36 24.94
C PRO A 33 -26.43 -4.95 24.82
N PHE A 34 -27.12 -4.11 24.05
CA PHE A 34 -26.99 -2.65 23.94
C PHE A 34 -26.90 -1.92 25.29
N ALA A 35 -26.00 -0.94 25.38
CA ALA A 35 -26.16 0.26 26.20
C ALA A 35 -25.49 1.45 25.49
N GLN A 36 -26.32 2.34 24.94
CA GLN A 36 -25.90 3.63 24.39
C GLN A 36 -25.72 4.62 25.54
N CYS A 37 -24.57 5.28 25.62
CA CYS A 37 -24.39 6.51 26.39
C CYS A 37 -23.93 7.61 25.44
N PHE A 38 -24.84 8.50 25.06
CA PHE A 38 -24.50 9.75 24.40
C PHE A 38 -24.10 10.78 25.46
N ALA A 39 -22.95 11.43 25.27
CA ALA A 39 -22.58 12.66 25.95
C ALA A 39 -22.45 13.79 24.91
N PRO A 40 -22.92 15.01 25.21
CA PRO A 40 -22.83 16.14 24.28
C PRO A 40 -21.39 16.68 24.23
N THR A 41 -20.84 16.83 23.02
CA THR A 41 -19.54 17.49 22.83
C THR A 41 -19.77 18.97 22.57
N THR A 42 -19.29 19.80 23.50
CA THR A 42 -19.25 21.25 23.40
C THR A 42 -18.20 21.67 22.35
N THR A 43 -18.62 22.37 21.31
CA THR A 43 -17.73 22.92 20.27
C THR A 43 -17.07 24.19 20.76
N ALA A 44 -15.73 24.22 20.84
CA ALA A 44 -14.96 25.45 20.95
C ALA A 44 -14.66 26.03 19.56
N PRO A 45 -14.71 27.36 19.37
CA PRO A 45 -14.40 27.98 18.08
C PRO A 45 -12.90 27.96 17.80
N TRP A 46 -12.54 27.51 16.60
CA TRP A 46 -11.19 27.58 16.05
C TRP A 46 -10.89 29.02 15.64
N ALA A 47 -9.85 29.60 16.22
CA ALA A 47 -9.33 30.90 15.81
C ALA A 47 -8.58 30.75 14.48
N ILE A 48 -9.00 31.52 13.48
CA ILE A 48 -8.30 31.66 12.20
C ILE A 48 -7.02 32.46 12.45
N LEU A 49 -5.86 31.81 12.33
CA LEU A 49 -4.59 32.52 12.17
C LEU A 49 -4.39 32.83 10.68
N SER A 50 -4.34 34.11 10.36
CA SER A 50 -4.08 34.64 9.01
C SER A 50 -2.70 34.21 8.48
N PRO A 51 -2.58 33.78 7.22
CA PRO A 51 -1.30 33.40 6.63
C PRO A 51 -0.62 34.63 6.03
N THR A 52 0.31 35.25 6.77
CA THR A 52 1.22 36.25 6.20
C THR A 52 2.63 35.95 6.69
N ALA A 53 3.42 35.29 5.83
CA ALA A 53 4.89 35.31 5.73
C ALA A 53 5.53 33.96 5.31
N ALA A 54 5.03 33.30 4.26
CA ALA A 54 5.66 32.07 3.74
C ALA A 54 5.84 32.07 2.20
N THR A 55 6.10 33.24 1.61
CA THR A 55 6.31 33.38 0.16
C THR A 55 7.63 34.09 -0.15
N ALA A 56 8.72 33.61 0.43
CA ALA A 56 10.05 34.03 0.02
C ALA A 56 11.08 32.94 0.29
N ARG A 57 11.31 32.08 -0.72
CA ARG A 57 12.60 31.50 -1.14
C ARG A 57 12.38 30.12 -1.78
N LEU A 58 12.23 30.11 -3.10
CA LEU A 58 12.58 28.96 -3.96
C LEU A 58 13.02 29.54 -5.31
N ALA A 59 14.20 30.17 -5.30
CA ALA A 59 14.93 30.53 -6.49
C ALA A 59 16.36 30.01 -6.29
N GLY A 60 16.56 28.73 -6.63
CA GLY A 60 17.86 28.06 -6.56
C GLY A 60 17.93 27.02 -7.67
N ALA A 61 18.76 27.31 -8.67
CA ALA A 61 19.32 26.43 -9.70
C ALA A 61 18.42 25.31 -10.26
N ARG A 62 17.74 25.61 -11.38
CA ARG A 62 17.05 24.60 -12.20
C ARG A 62 18.10 23.84 -13.02
N ALA A 63 18.49 22.65 -12.56
CA ALA A 63 18.85 21.60 -13.52
C ALA A 63 17.67 21.49 -14.49
N THR A 64 17.92 21.30 -15.79
CA THR A 64 16.87 21.13 -16.80
C THR A 64 16.18 19.79 -16.58
N ALA A 65 15.37 19.71 -15.52
CA ALA A 65 14.45 18.63 -15.28
C ALA A 65 13.49 18.54 -16.47
N PRO A 66 13.06 17.34 -16.84
CA PRO A 66 11.95 17.18 -17.78
C PRO A 66 10.77 18.04 -17.31
N GLY A 67 9.95 18.55 -18.26
CA GLY A 67 8.77 19.33 -17.90
C GLY A 67 7.89 18.58 -16.88
N GLY A 68 7.25 19.28 -15.94
CA GLY A 68 6.52 18.65 -14.82
C GLY A 68 5.46 17.61 -15.25
N ASP A 69 4.86 17.77 -16.44
CA ASP A 69 3.90 16.80 -16.99
C ASP A 69 4.57 15.45 -17.35
N ASP A 70 5.86 15.45 -17.66
CA ASP A 70 6.63 14.25 -18.02
C ASP A 70 6.89 13.36 -16.80
N ILE A 71 7.31 13.93 -15.68
CA ILE A 71 7.58 13.16 -14.45
C ILE A 71 6.30 12.63 -13.80
N ILE A 72 5.18 13.36 -13.88
CA ILE A 72 3.88 12.87 -13.41
C ILE A 72 3.43 11.67 -14.26
N SER A 73 3.52 11.79 -15.59
CA SER A 73 3.18 10.70 -16.50
C SER A 73 4.05 9.48 -16.24
N ARG A 74 5.33 9.68 -15.93
CA ARG A 74 6.25 8.60 -15.57
C ARG A 74 5.94 7.94 -14.23
N ALA A 75 5.49 8.71 -13.24
CA ALA A 75 5.04 8.16 -11.95
C ALA A 75 3.77 7.32 -12.11
N GLN A 76 2.83 7.76 -12.95
CA GLN A 76 1.63 6.99 -13.30
C GLN A 76 2.02 5.67 -14.00
N LEU A 77 2.89 5.74 -15.01
CA LEU A 77 3.38 4.57 -15.72
C LEU A 77 4.05 3.56 -14.78
N PHE A 78 4.94 4.01 -13.89
CA PHE A 78 5.57 3.14 -12.91
C PHE A 78 4.55 2.45 -12.01
N LEU A 79 3.59 3.22 -11.48
CA LEU A 79 2.55 2.70 -10.58
C LEU A 79 1.71 1.61 -11.24
N ASP A 80 1.29 1.87 -12.47
CA ASP A 80 0.38 1.01 -13.22
C ASP A 80 1.09 -0.22 -13.81
N GLU A 81 2.37 -0.13 -14.18
CA GLU A 81 3.03 -1.16 -14.98
C GLU A 81 4.23 -1.87 -14.34
N ALA A 82 4.78 -1.36 -13.24
CA ALA A 82 6.12 -1.79 -12.80
C ALA A 82 6.27 -2.00 -11.30
N THR A 83 5.21 -1.94 -10.49
CA THR A 83 5.36 -2.01 -9.02
C THR A 83 5.57 -3.41 -8.48
N GLY A 84 5.08 -4.47 -9.15
CA GLY A 84 4.97 -5.80 -8.56
C GLY A 84 3.76 -5.99 -7.64
N PHE A 85 3.02 -4.92 -7.34
CA PHE A 85 1.83 -4.96 -6.48
C PHE A 85 0.53 -4.90 -7.29
N TYR A 86 0.42 -3.95 -8.23
CA TYR A 86 -0.74 -3.80 -9.13
C TYR A 86 -0.55 -4.50 -10.47
N SER A 87 0.70 -4.75 -10.85
CA SER A 87 1.13 -5.29 -12.13
C SER A 87 2.42 -6.07 -11.94
N GLU A 88 2.84 -6.79 -12.98
CA GLU A 88 4.13 -7.49 -12.99
C GLU A 88 5.28 -6.51 -12.70
N LEU A 89 6.23 -6.95 -11.87
CA LEU A 89 7.39 -6.14 -11.55
C LEU A 89 8.30 -5.99 -12.77
N LYS A 90 8.72 -4.76 -13.07
CA LYS A 90 9.69 -4.45 -14.13
C LYS A 90 10.94 -3.81 -13.51
N PRO A 91 11.96 -4.60 -13.13
CA PRO A 91 13.14 -4.11 -12.41
C PRO A 91 13.94 -3.02 -13.13
N GLU A 92 13.81 -2.91 -14.45
CA GLU A 92 14.40 -1.87 -15.29
C GLU A 92 13.84 -0.46 -15.01
N PHE A 93 12.69 -0.35 -14.36
CA PHE A 93 12.15 0.92 -13.88
C PHE A 93 12.84 1.40 -12.59
N LEU A 94 13.57 0.53 -11.89
CA LEU A 94 14.20 0.84 -10.60
C LEU A 94 15.67 1.24 -10.80
N ALA A 95 16.08 2.35 -10.20
CA ALA A 95 17.47 2.79 -10.19
C ALA A 95 18.33 1.80 -9.39
N ASP A 96 19.63 1.71 -9.66
CA ASP A 96 20.49 0.73 -8.99
C ASP A 96 20.62 0.98 -7.47
N ASP A 97 20.50 2.24 -7.05
CA ASP A 97 20.46 2.66 -5.66
C ASP A 97 19.03 2.87 -5.13
N PHE A 98 18.04 2.16 -5.71
CA PHE A 98 16.63 2.25 -5.32
C PHE A 98 16.39 1.86 -3.86
N VAL A 99 15.47 2.59 -3.22
CA VAL A 99 14.90 2.24 -1.92
C VAL A 99 13.37 2.26 -1.94
N PHE A 100 12.76 1.22 -1.39
CA PHE A 100 11.35 1.18 -1.03
C PHE A 100 11.16 1.31 0.48
N ARG A 101 10.16 2.10 0.90
CA ARG A 101 9.70 2.15 2.29
C ARG A 101 8.17 2.14 2.35
N GLY A 102 7.60 1.02 2.78
CA GLY A 102 6.19 0.92 3.13
C GLY A 102 5.88 1.59 4.46
N GLY A 103 4.63 1.57 4.94
CA GLY A 103 4.33 1.98 6.32
C GLY A 103 5.05 1.08 7.35
N VAL A 104 4.92 -0.25 7.19
CA VAL A 104 5.54 -1.26 8.07
C VAL A 104 6.75 -1.94 7.45
N VAL A 105 6.77 -2.12 6.14
CA VAL A 105 7.83 -2.85 5.41
C VAL A 105 8.97 -1.92 5.01
N GLY A 106 10.20 -2.42 5.07
CA GLY A 106 11.40 -1.72 4.61
C GLY A 106 12.20 -1.02 5.72
N PRO A 107 13.26 -0.28 5.35
CA PRO A 107 13.68 0.00 3.97
C PRO A 107 14.07 -1.28 3.22
N LEU A 108 13.76 -1.34 1.92
CA LEU A 108 14.18 -2.38 0.98
C LEU A 108 15.02 -1.75 -0.13
N ASN A 109 16.19 -2.29 -0.44
CA ASN A 109 16.93 -1.94 -1.65
C ASN A 109 16.32 -2.63 -2.89
N LYS A 110 16.86 -2.38 -4.09
CA LYS A 110 16.38 -2.98 -5.35
C LYS A 110 16.26 -4.50 -5.28
N ALA A 111 17.31 -5.19 -4.82
CA ALA A 111 17.34 -6.65 -4.77
C ALA A 111 16.29 -7.20 -3.77
N ASP A 112 16.23 -6.63 -2.56
CA ASP A 112 15.28 -7.04 -1.53
C ASP A 112 13.83 -6.73 -1.93
N TYR A 113 13.59 -5.63 -2.63
CA TYR A 113 12.26 -5.28 -3.14
C TYR A 113 11.80 -6.27 -4.21
N VAL A 114 12.67 -6.60 -5.17
CA VAL A 114 12.37 -7.57 -6.24
C VAL A 114 12.01 -8.93 -5.63
N ASP A 115 12.85 -9.43 -4.73
CA ASP A 115 12.62 -10.69 -4.03
C ASP A 115 11.32 -10.66 -3.20
N THR A 116 11.05 -9.54 -2.52
CA THR A 116 9.83 -9.38 -1.72
C THR A 116 8.57 -9.38 -2.60
N MET A 117 8.55 -8.62 -3.70
CA MET A 117 7.37 -8.56 -4.58
C MET A 117 7.11 -9.90 -5.26
N GLU A 118 8.15 -10.61 -5.69
CA GLU A 118 8.03 -11.95 -6.27
C GLU A 118 7.45 -12.95 -5.26
N LYS A 119 7.96 -12.95 -4.02
CA LYS A 119 7.46 -13.81 -2.94
C LYS A 119 6.03 -13.49 -2.52
N LEU A 120 5.69 -12.20 -2.42
CA LEU A 120 4.35 -11.77 -2.05
C LEU A 120 3.32 -12.14 -3.14
N GLY A 121 3.71 -12.09 -4.42
CA GLY A 121 2.89 -12.57 -5.54
C GLY A 121 1.53 -11.88 -5.68
N VAL A 122 1.38 -10.66 -5.18
CA VAL A 122 0.08 -9.95 -5.09
C VAL A 122 -0.52 -9.76 -6.48
N TYR A 123 0.27 -9.29 -7.46
CA TYR A 123 -0.21 -9.02 -8.81
C TYR A 123 -0.74 -10.28 -9.55
N ARG A 124 -0.32 -11.48 -9.12
CA ARG A 124 -0.78 -12.76 -9.68
C ARG A 124 -2.09 -13.23 -9.04
N ALA A 125 -2.24 -12.98 -7.75
CA ALA A 125 -3.38 -13.44 -6.97
C ALA A 125 -4.56 -12.46 -6.99
N PHE A 126 -4.28 -11.16 -7.13
CA PHE A 126 -5.30 -10.11 -7.10
C PHE A 126 -5.30 -9.29 -8.39
N ASN A 127 -6.49 -8.97 -8.87
CA ASN A 127 -6.70 -7.96 -9.89
C ASN A 127 -7.02 -6.64 -9.17
N LEU A 128 -5.98 -5.86 -8.83
CA LEU A 128 -6.09 -4.59 -8.13
C LEU A 128 -5.89 -3.41 -9.08
N GLU A 129 -6.77 -2.42 -9.00
CA GLU A 129 -6.57 -1.10 -9.56
C GLU A 129 -6.10 -0.15 -8.43
N PRO A 130 -5.03 0.65 -8.64
CA PRO A 130 -4.56 1.59 -7.62
C PRO A 130 -5.54 2.75 -7.37
N ASN A 131 -6.37 3.09 -8.36
CA ASN A 131 -7.25 4.27 -8.37
C ASN A 131 -6.53 5.53 -7.90
N ALA A 132 -5.34 5.77 -8.46
CA ALA A 132 -4.46 6.84 -8.02
C ALA A 132 -4.97 8.23 -8.43
N PHE A 133 -4.79 9.22 -7.57
CA PHE A 133 -5.24 10.59 -7.79
C PHE A 133 -4.35 11.61 -7.08
N GLY A 134 -4.56 12.89 -7.40
CA GLY A 134 -3.88 13.99 -6.71
C GLY A 134 -2.38 14.08 -6.97
N PHE A 135 -1.92 13.61 -8.14
CA PHE A 135 -0.53 13.71 -8.55
C PHE A 135 -0.05 15.16 -8.57
N THR A 136 1.07 15.42 -7.91
CA THR A 136 1.70 16.73 -7.85
C THR A 136 3.22 16.57 -7.76
N VAL A 137 3.96 17.45 -8.43
CA VAL A 137 5.41 17.54 -8.29
C VAL A 137 5.73 18.21 -6.97
N ASP A 138 6.67 17.67 -6.21
CA ASP A 138 7.13 18.27 -4.97
C ASP A 138 7.79 19.64 -5.28
N PRO A 139 7.34 20.73 -4.63
CA PRO A 139 7.90 22.07 -4.90
C PRO A 139 9.34 22.25 -4.43
N SER A 140 9.82 21.39 -3.54
CA SER A 140 11.20 21.39 -3.03
C SER A 140 12.12 20.41 -3.80
N ASP A 141 11.55 19.41 -4.46
CA ASP A 141 12.28 18.44 -5.27
C ASP A 141 11.55 18.17 -6.60
N PRO A 142 12.03 18.75 -7.72
CA PRO A 142 11.37 18.64 -9.02
C PRO A 142 11.45 17.24 -9.64
N LEU A 143 12.14 16.28 -9.02
CA LEU A 143 12.17 14.87 -9.44
C LEU A 143 11.30 13.97 -8.55
N THR A 144 10.55 14.56 -7.62
CA THR A 144 9.64 13.85 -6.74
C THR A 144 8.19 14.14 -7.11
N VAL A 145 7.38 13.08 -7.21
CA VAL A 145 5.93 13.15 -7.42
C VAL A 145 5.23 12.54 -6.21
N ARG A 146 4.30 13.29 -5.63
CA ARG A 146 3.42 12.87 -4.53
C ARG A 146 2.01 12.63 -5.06
N PHE A 147 1.33 11.61 -4.53
CA PHE A 147 -0.03 11.26 -4.93
C PHE A 147 -0.71 10.42 -3.85
N PHE A 148 -1.98 10.11 -4.08
CA PHE A 148 -2.78 9.23 -3.22
C PHE A 148 -3.25 8.02 -4.02
N VAL A 149 -3.48 6.90 -3.35
CA VAL A 149 -4.08 5.69 -3.91
C VAL A 149 -5.28 5.24 -3.08
N ARG A 150 -6.23 4.57 -3.73
CA ARG A 150 -7.41 3.92 -3.14
C ARG A 150 -7.60 2.58 -3.81
N ASN A 151 -6.76 1.63 -3.46
CA ASN A 151 -6.74 0.34 -4.12
C ASN A 151 -8.10 -0.35 -4.05
N ARG A 152 -8.54 -0.88 -5.19
CA ARG A 152 -9.78 -1.64 -5.30
C ARG A 152 -9.57 -2.81 -6.24
N GLY A 153 -10.09 -3.97 -5.90
CA GLY A 153 -9.89 -5.14 -6.74
C GLY A 153 -10.51 -6.40 -6.19
N CYS A 154 -10.15 -7.53 -6.77
CA CYS A 154 -10.64 -8.85 -6.35
C CYS A 154 -9.47 -9.82 -6.17
N HIS A 155 -9.58 -10.71 -5.19
CA HIS A 155 -8.80 -11.94 -5.08
C HIS A 155 -9.32 -12.90 -6.16
N VAL A 156 -8.52 -13.16 -7.19
CA VAL A 156 -8.94 -13.88 -8.41
C VAL A 156 -8.19 -15.19 -8.62
N GLY A 157 -7.08 -15.40 -7.91
CA GLY A 157 -6.27 -16.61 -8.02
C GLY A 157 -5.64 -16.99 -6.69
N LYS A 158 -4.96 -18.13 -6.65
CA LYS A 158 -4.25 -18.64 -5.47
C LYS A 158 -3.21 -17.65 -4.97
N TRP A 159 -3.21 -17.38 -3.66
CA TRP A 159 -2.24 -16.50 -3.03
C TRP A 159 -1.36 -17.24 -2.02
N GLN A 160 -0.03 -17.15 -2.18
CA GLN A 160 0.96 -17.75 -1.28
C GLN A 160 1.97 -16.69 -0.80
N PRO A 161 1.56 -15.77 0.09
CA PRO A 161 2.42 -14.65 0.51
C PRO A 161 3.63 -15.09 1.35
N TRP A 162 3.69 -16.35 1.77
CA TRP A 162 4.79 -16.95 2.53
C TRP A 162 5.70 -17.85 1.67
N GLY A 163 5.47 -17.91 0.35
CA GLY A 163 6.14 -18.86 -0.53
C GLY A 163 5.67 -20.30 -0.29
N ALA A 164 6.59 -21.26 -0.37
CA ALA A 164 6.27 -22.69 -0.35
C ALA A 164 5.82 -23.23 1.03
N LEU A 165 5.91 -22.44 2.10
CA LEU A 165 5.55 -22.84 3.46
C LEU A 165 4.70 -21.75 4.14
N PRO A 166 3.50 -22.07 4.67
CA PRO A 166 2.82 -23.37 4.59
C PRO A 166 2.41 -23.72 3.14
N PRO A 167 2.34 -25.02 2.77
CA PRO A 167 2.10 -25.46 1.39
C PRO A 167 0.66 -25.25 0.90
N LEU A 168 -0.15 -24.50 1.65
CA LEU A 168 -1.56 -24.27 1.36
C LEU A 168 -1.75 -22.85 0.83
N PRO A 169 -2.00 -22.68 -0.49
CA PRO A 169 -2.41 -21.39 -1.01
C PRO A 169 -3.73 -20.95 -0.42
N LEU A 170 -3.88 -19.65 -0.23
CA LEU A 170 -5.16 -19.01 0.06
C LEU A 170 -5.94 -18.96 -1.26
N GLU A 171 -7.10 -19.60 -1.28
CA GLU A 171 -7.97 -19.63 -2.46
C GLU A 171 -8.94 -18.42 -2.44
N PRO A 172 -9.39 -17.95 -3.61
CA PRO A 172 -10.48 -16.99 -3.69
C PRO A 172 -11.76 -17.49 -3.03
N ASP A 173 -12.32 -16.68 -2.11
CA ASP A 173 -13.63 -16.91 -1.49
C ASP A 173 -14.67 -16.05 -2.22
N PRO A 174 -15.75 -16.64 -2.80
CA PRO A 174 -16.81 -15.88 -3.45
C PRO A 174 -17.43 -14.78 -2.57
N GLU A 175 -17.49 -14.99 -1.26
CA GLU A 175 -18.06 -14.04 -0.29
C GLU A 175 -17.04 -12.99 0.16
N ARG A 176 -15.73 -13.26 0.02
CA ARG A 176 -14.63 -12.44 0.55
C ARG A 176 -13.49 -12.24 -0.45
N SER A 177 -13.86 -12.04 -1.72
CA SER A 177 -12.89 -11.77 -2.80
C SER A 177 -12.69 -10.28 -3.04
N ALA A 178 -13.67 -9.43 -2.73
CA ALA A 178 -13.58 -8.00 -2.98
C ALA A 178 -12.59 -7.31 -2.03
N VAL A 179 -11.83 -6.37 -2.57
CA VAL A 179 -10.91 -5.50 -1.84
C VAL A 179 -11.32 -4.05 -2.10
N VAL A 180 -11.52 -3.31 -1.02
CA VAL A 180 -11.71 -1.86 -1.02
C VAL A 180 -10.82 -1.28 0.08
N GLY A 181 -9.68 -0.71 -0.30
CA GLY A 181 -8.73 -0.15 0.64
C GLY A 181 -8.99 1.33 0.98
N PRO A 182 -8.33 1.83 2.05
CA PRO A 182 -8.44 3.21 2.50
C PRO A 182 -7.68 4.15 1.57
N THR A 183 -7.72 5.45 1.87
CA THR A 183 -6.80 6.40 1.21
C THR A 183 -5.38 6.20 1.75
N GLU A 184 -4.42 5.91 0.87
CA GLU A 184 -3.00 5.85 1.20
C GLU A 184 -2.23 6.98 0.50
N ALA A 185 -1.23 7.53 1.19
CA ALA A 185 -0.28 8.47 0.61
C ALA A 185 0.91 7.71 -0.01
N ALA A 186 1.30 8.13 -1.20
CA ALA A 186 2.41 7.56 -1.93
C ALA A 186 3.29 8.65 -2.56
N MET A 187 4.54 8.30 -2.82
CA MET A 187 5.51 9.19 -3.42
C MET A 187 6.56 8.39 -4.20
N VAL A 188 6.98 8.95 -5.33
CA VAL A 188 8.04 8.42 -6.19
C VAL A 188 9.07 9.52 -6.41
N THR A 189 10.35 9.22 -6.21
CA THR A 189 11.48 10.10 -6.56
C THR A 189 12.29 9.44 -7.67
N PHE A 190 12.63 10.19 -8.70
CA PHE A 190 13.39 9.72 -9.85
C PHE A 190 14.88 10.08 -9.73
N GLU A 191 15.73 9.21 -10.26
CA GLU A 191 17.15 9.51 -10.47
C GLU A 191 17.30 10.50 -11.65
N PRO A 192 18.01 11.64 -11.50
CA PRO A 192 18.12 12.67 -12.52
C PRO A 192 18.48 12.22 -13.94
N GLU A 193 19.41 11.28 -14.10
CA GLU A 193 19.97 10.94 -15.41
C GLU A 193 19.10 9.94 -16.19
N THR A 194 18.70 8.85 -15.54
CA THR A 194 17.96 7.76 -16.19
C THR A 194 16.45 7.91 -16.05
N LEU A 195 16.01 8.76 -15.10
CA LEU A 195 14.63 8.89 -14.65
C LEU A 195 14.04 7.54 -14.20
N GLN A 196 14.89 6.61 -13.78
CA GLN A 196 14.45 5.42 -13.06
C GLN A 196 14.01 5.81 -11.65
N VAL A 197 13.11 5.05 -11.05
CA VAL A 197 12.65 5.26 -9.69
C VAL A 197 13.79 4.97 -8.72
N ARG A 198 14.19 5.98 -7.97
CA ARG A 198 15.20 5.91 -6.91
C ARG A 198 14.59 5.74 -5.53
N PHE A 199 13.41 6.32 -5.29
CA PHE A 199 12.67 6.11 -4.05
C PHE A 199 11.19 5.87 -4.33
N PHE A 200 10.61 4.88 -3.65
CA PHE A 200 9.17 4.65 -3.66
C PHE A 200 8.65 4.41 -2.24
N THR A 201 7.62 5.14 -1.85
CA THR A 201 6.87 4.89 -0.62
C THR A 201 5.38 4.83 -0.91
N THR A 202 4.70 3.90 -0.24
CA THR A 202 3.24 3.70 -0.23
C THR A 202 2.88 2.91 1.05
N GLY A 203 1.64 2.54 1.29
CA GLY A 203 1.27 1.82 2.52
C GLY A 203 0.93 2.74 3.70
N ASN A 204 1.03 4.06 3.53
CA ASN A 204 0.79 5.04 4.58
C ASN A 204 -0.66 5.51 4.53
N VAL A 205 -1.52 4.91 5.33
CA VAL A 205 -2.94 5.30 5.44
C VAL A 205 -3.03 6.73 5.96
N VAL A 206 -3.68 7.62 5.20
CA VAL A 206 -3.74 9.06 5.52
C VAL A 206 -4.45 9.30 6.84
N LYS A 207 -5.55 8.58 7.07
CA LYS A 207 -6.33 8.63 8.30
C LYS A 207 -7.07 7.31 8.48
N PHE A 208 -7.03 6.76 9.69
CA PHE A 208 -7.81 5.55 10.01
C PHE A 208 -9.30 5.79 9.81
N GLY A 209 -9.96 4.90 9.06
CA GLY A 209 -11.37 5.04 8.69
C GLY A 209 -11.66 6.05 7.56
N ASP A 210 -10.64 6.68 6.97
CA ASP A 210 -10.80 7.47 5.74
C ASP A 210 -10.71 6.57 4.49
N GLY A 211 -11.51 6.90 3.48
CA GLY A 211 -11.57 6.14 2.23
C GLY A 211 -12.94 6.17 1.57
N PRO A 212 -13.10 5.44 0.45
CA PRO A 212 -14.41 5.26 -0.18
C PRO A 212 -15.39 4.53 0.77
N SER A 213 -16.70 4.61 0.48
CA SER A 213 -17.66 3.76 1.18
C SER A 213 -17.34 2.28 0.93
N GLY A 214 -17.48 1.45 1.97
CA GLY A 214 -17.26 0.02 1.88
C GLY A 214 -15.80 -0.45 2.03
N VAL A 215 -14.92 0.37 2.62
CA VAL A 215 -13.57 -0.09 3.02
C VAL A 215 -13.68 -1.36 3.87
N ASN A 216 -13.00 -2.42 3.46
CA ASN A 216 -13.06 -3.74 4.10
C ASN A 216 -11.70 -4.27 4.56
N THR A 217 -10.65 -3.48 4.42
CA THR A 217 -9.28 -3.84 4.81
C THR A 217 -8.96 -3.59 6.29
N GLY A 218 -9.97 -3.32 7.13
CA GLY A 218 -9.78 -2.97 8.55
C GLY A 218 -9.06 -1.63 8.76
N GLY A 219 -9.06 -0.76 7.74
CA GLY A 219 -8.31 0.51 7.78
C GLY A 219 -6.81 0.35 7.57
N LEU A 220 -6.34 -0.84 7.17
CA LEU A 220 -4.95 -1.12 6.85
C LEU A 220 -4.70 -0.93 5.35
N GLY A 221 -3.48 -0.49 5.02
CA GLY A 221 -3.00 -0.34 3.64
C GLY A 221 -2.10 -1.49 3.19
N ALA A 222 -1.68 -1.43 1.92
CA ALA A 222 -0.79 -2.40 1.30
C ALA A 222 -1.21 -3.87 1.54
N VAL A 223 -0.25 -4.78 1.70
CA VAL A 223 -0.48 -6.23 1.85
C VAL A 223 -1.28 -6.58 3.11
N LEU A 224 -1.14 -5.81 4.19
CA LEU A 224 -1.86 -6.05 5.45
C LEU A 224 -3.36 -5.85 5.28
N GLY A 225 -3.75 -4.86 4.47
CA GLY A 225 -5.15 -4.65 4.12
C GLY A 225 -5.75 -5.81 3.34
N LEU A 226 -4.98 -6.47 2.47
CA LEU A 226 -5.44 -7.61 1.68
C LEU A 226 -5.78 -8.82 2.57
N PHE A 227 -4.95 -9.11 3.57
CA PHE A 227 -5.24 -10.16 4.56
C PHE A 227 -6.57 -9.93 5.28
N HIS A 228 -6.85 -8.67 5.62
CA HIS A 228 -8.10 -8.31 6.29
C HIS A 228 -9.31 -8.41 5.34
N ALA A 229 -9.16 -7.99 4.08
CA ALA A 229 -10.23 -8.05 3.09
C ALA A 229 -10.68 -9.50 2.79
N ILE A 230 -9.76 -10.46 2.77
CA ILE A 230 -10.07 -11.88 2.53
C ILE A 230 -10.43 -12.66 3.80
N GLY A 231 -10.63 -11.98 4.94
CA GLY A 231 -11.15 -12.59 6.17
C GLY A 231 -10.11 -13.28 7.06
N ILE A 232 -8.81 -13.07 6.82
CA ILE A 232 -7.73 -13.53 7.70
C ILE A 232 -7.04 -12.34 8.39
N GLY A 233 -7.82 -11.29 8.67
CA GLY A 233 -7.36 -10.06 9.30
C GLY A 233 -6.67 -10.27 10.64
N ASP A 234 -7.01 -11.33 11.39
CA ASP A 234 -6.32 -11.70 12.62
C ASP A 234 -4.83 -11.99 12.38
N VAL A 235 -4.45 -12.54 11.21
CA VAL A 235 -3.04 -12.70 10.82
C VAL A 235 -2.37 -11.35 10.58
N GLY A 236 -3.08 -10.40 9.96
CA GLY A 236 -2.61 -9.03 9.76
C GLY A 236 -2.47 -8.25 11.08
N ASN A 237 -3.43 -8.41 12.00
CA ASN A 237 -3.42 -7.80 13.32
C ASN A 237 -2.31 -8.40 14.21
N LEU A 238 -2.08 -9.72 14.11
CA LEU A 238 -0.98 -10.40 14.76
C LEU A 238 0.39 -9.82 14.30
N ALA A 239 0.54 -9.46 13.03
CA ALA A 239 1.75 -8.80 12.53
C ALA A 239 1.97 -7.38 13.10
N LEU A 240 0.92 -6.74 13.60
CA LEU A 240 0.96 -5.37 14.16
C LEU A 240 1.06 -5.34 15.69
N ASP A 241 0.67 -6.40 16.40
CA ASP A 241 0.74 -6.50 17.85
C ASP A 241 2.19 -6.35 18.35
N ALA A 242 2.44 -5.51 19.36
CA ALA A 242 3.79 -5.22 19.86
C ALA A 242 4.48 -6.43 20.52
N ASN A 243 3.72 -7.31 21.17
CA ASN A 243 4.23 -8.54 21.81
C ASN A 243 4.50 -9.63 20.76
N VAL A 244 3.65 -9.72 19.73
CA VAL A 244 3.90 -10.63 18.60
C VAL A 244 5.00 -10.07 17.71
N ARG A 245 5.15 -8.76 17.53
CA ARG A 245 6.34 -8.16 16.93
C ARG A 245 7.58 -8.46 17.77
N GLY A 246 7.50 -8.45 19.10
CA GLY A 246 8.59 -8.87 19.98
C GLY A 246 8.97 -10.34 19.81
N LEU A 247 7.99 -11.24 19.82
CA LEU A 247 8.17 -12.68 19.65
C LEU A 247 8.52 -13.07 18.21
N SER A 248 7.98 -12.37 17.21
CA SER A 248 8.27 -12.52 15.78
C SER A 248 9.62 -11.91 15.44
N ASN A 249 10.05 -10.80 16.05
CA ASN A 249 11.43 -10.32 15.92
C ASN A 249 12.41 -11.31 16.59
N TRP A 250 12.06 -11.87 17.76
CA TRP A 250 12.83 -12.93 18.41
C TRP A 250 12.87 -14.22 17.57
N ALA A 251 11.73 -14.64 17.01
CA ALA A 251 11.62 -15.83 16.17
C ALA A 251 12.24 -15.59 14.78
N ALA A 252 12.13 -14.40 14.18
CA ALA A 252 12.75 -14.03 12.91
C ALA A 252 14.28 -13.94 13.01
N ASN A 253 14.82 -13.70 14.20
CA ASN A 253 16.25 -13.85 14.48
C ASN A 253 16.69 -15.32 14.60
N ASN A 254 15.77 -16.27 14.73
CA ASN A 254 16.05 -17.70 14.96
C ASN A 254 15.40 -18.66 13.93
N VAL A 255 14.46 -18.19 13.09
CA VAL A 255 13.61 -18.95 12.16
C VAL A 255 13.27 -18.04 10.97
N GLY A 256 13.89 -18.26 9.82
CA GLY A 256 13.88 -17.30 8.69
C GLY A 256 12.54 -17.05 7.98
N ALA A 257 11.48 -17.80 8.29
CA ALA A 257 10.21 -17.80 7.54
C ALA A 257 9.23 -16.65 7.92
N LEU A 258 9.48 -15.90 8.99
CA LEU A 258 8.56 -14.85 9.50
C LEU A 258 9.17 -13.44 9.55
N LYS A 259 10.35 -13.24 8.93
CA LYS A 259 11.05 -11.95 8.98
C LYS A 259 10.31 -10.91 8.13
N ILE A 260 9.88 -9.80 8.75
CA ILE A 260 9.43 -8.62 8.00
C ILE A 260 10.58 -8.20 7.08
N PRO A 261 10.36 -8.10 5.75
CA PRO A 261 11.42 -7.78 4.82
C PRO A 261 12.08 -6.44 5.17
N ARG A 262 13.42 -6.46 5.29
CA ARG A 262 14.24 -5.28 5.58
C ARG A 262 15.66 -5.51 5.06
N THR A 263 16.19 -4.51 4.36
CA THR A 263 17.59 -4.45 3.95
C THR A 263 18.49 -4.27 5.17
N LYS A 264 19.58 -5.03 5.22
CA LYS A 264 20.62 -4.84 6.23
C LYS A 264 21.21 -3.44 6.08
N SER A 265 21.48 -2.75 7.19
CA SER A 265 21.97 -1.37 7.16
C SER A 265 23.21 -1.19 6.27
N GLU A 266 24.14 -2.16 6.24
CA GLU A 266 25.32 -2.08 5.37
C GLU A 266 25.04 -2.17 3.86
N ASN A 267 23.86 -2.67 3.48
CA ASN A 267 23.43 -2.83 2.09
C ASN A 267 22.45 -1.73 1.64
N ALA A 268 22.14 -0.78 2.52
CA ALA A 268 21.34 0.39 2.17
C ALA A 268 22.22 1.38 1.37
N PRO A 269 21.68 2.02 0.32
CA PRO A 269 22.39 3.07 -0.40
C PRO A 269 22.86 4.19 0.52
N ALA A 270 24.05 4.75 0.26
CA ALA A 270 24.66 5.77 1.13
C ALA A 270 23.84 7.06 1.28
N TRP A 271 22.96 7.36 0.31
CA TRP A 271 22.06 8.52 0.37
C TRP A 271 20.86 8.29 1.29
N TRP A 272 20.51 7.03 1.57
CA TRP A 272 19.37 6.70 2.40
C TRP A 272 19.71 6.83 3.88
N THR A 273 18.91 7.60 4.59
CA THR A 273 18.96 7.69 6.05
C THR A 273 17.65 7.21 6.63
N GLU A 274 17.71 6.36 7.65
CA GLU A 274 16.53 5.98 8.41
C GLU A 274 16.13 7.15 9.32
N GLY A 275 14.96 7.74 9.05
CA GLY A 275 14.39 8.82 9.85
C GLY A 275 13.72 8.36 11.13
#